data_AF-A0A0G0IR78-F1
#
_entry.id   AF-A0A0G0IR78-F1
#
_cell.length_a   1.000
_cell.length_b   1.000
_cell.length_c   1.000
_cell.angle_alpha   90.00
_cell.angle_beta   90.00
_cell.angle_gamma   90.00
#
_symmetry.space_group_name_H-M   'P 1'
#
loop_
_entity.id
_entity.type
_entity.pdbx_description
1 polymer ?
#
loop_
_entity_poly.entity_id
_entity_poly.type
_entity_poly.pdbx_seq_one_letter_code
_entity_poly.pdbx_strand_id
1 'polypeptide(L)'
;MLKEKWSKIRILVISHTVKIYFQVFSEIKSWEIKKMTPKKVLNIVIFLVALTMGIYFQWGIMNTLIFFVLIGIILRPVRSQILAFPALFFLVLTPFALILKFEAVAENLAIYAYYFLVLTVIMGIYELRSEKA
;
A
#
# COMPACT_ATOMS: atom_id res chain seq x y z
N MET A 1 23.42 4.73 -23.84
CA MET A 1 23.87 4.20 -22.53
C MET A 1 22.91 4.46 -21.36
N LEU A 2 22.21 5.61 -21.25
CA LEU A 2 21.30 5.87 -20.11
C LEU A 2 20.01 5.03 -20.08
N LYS A 3 19.40 4.72 -21.23
CA LYS A 3 18.15 3.93 -21.32
C LYS A 3 18.26 2.52 -20.72
N GLU A 4 19.43 1.90 -20.79
CA GLU A 4 19.66 0.52 -20.35
C GLU A 4 19.78 0.40 -18.82
N LYS A 5 20.31 1.45 -18.18
CA LYS A 5 20.46 1.52 -16.72
C LYS A 5 19.11 1.69 -16.01
N TRP A 6 18.17 2.40 -16.65
CA TRP A 6 16.81 2.60 -16.13
C TRP A 6 15.91 1.36 -16.25
N SER A 7 16.13 0.48 -17.24
CA SER A 7 15.36 -0.77 -17.34
C SER A 7 15.72 -1.74 -16.21
N LYS A 8 17.01 -1.85 -15.86
CA LYS A 8 17.49 -2.69 -14.75
C LYS A 8 16.91 -2.26 -13.40
N ILE A 9 16.82 -0.95 -13.14
CA ILE A 9 16.23 -0.43 -11.89
C ILE A 9 14.72 -0.72 -11.83
N ARG A 10 13.99 -0.56 -12.94
CA ARG A 10 12.56 -0.94 -13.01
C ARG A 10 12.35 -2.42 -12.71
N ILE A 11 13.17 -3.30 -13.29
CA ILE A 11 13.09 -4.75 -13.05
C ILE A 11 13.41 -5.09 -11.59
N LEU A 12 14.35 -4.37 -10.96
CA LEU A 12 14.70 -4.58 -9.55
C LEU A 12 13.58 -4.15 -8.58
N VAL A 13 12.93 -3.01 -8.84
CA VAL A 13 11.80 -2.52 -8.03
C VAL A 13 10.57 -3.41 -8.20
N ILE A 14 10.29 -3.85 -9.43
CA ILE A 14 9.20 -4.78 -9.73
C ILE A 14 9.46 -6.14 -9.07
N SER A 15 10.69 -6.65 -9.09
CA SER A 15 10.99 -7.93 -8.44
C SER A 15 10.83 -7.87 -6.92
N HIS A 16 11.21 -6.76 -6.28
CA HIS A 16 11.01 -6.57 -4.84
C HIS A 16 9.53 -6.44 -4.46
N THR A 17 8.76 -5.67 -5.22
CA THR A 17 7.31 -5.54 -4.97
C THR A 17 6.60 -6.87 -5.19
N VAL A 18 6.89 -7.59 -6.27
CA VAL A 18 6.34 -8.93 -6.52
C VAL A 18 6.73 -9.93 -5.42
N LYS A 19 7.94 -9.84 -4.88
CA LYS A 19 8.38 -10.69 -3.76
C LYS A 19 7.59 -10.41 -2.48
N ILE A 20 7.25 -9.14 -2.21
CA ILE A 20 6.37 -8.76 -1.09
C ILE A 20 4.96 -9.33 -1.31
N TYR A 21 4.41 -9.23 -2.53
CA TYR A 21 3.12 -9.86 -2.86
C TYR A 21 3.14 -11.37 -2.65
N PHE A 22 4.18 -12.05 -3.13
CA PHE A 22 4.29 -13.50 -3.04
C PHE A 22 4.47 -13.97 -1.60
N GLN A 23 5.15 -13.19 -0.76
CA GLN A 23 5.34 -13.47 0.67
C GLN A 23 4.06 -13.25 1.48
N VAL A 24 3.27 -12.22 1.16
CA VAL A 24 1.95 -12.01 1.77
C VAL A 24 0.98 -13.11 1.33
N PHE A 25 1.00 -13.48 0.05
CA PHE A 25 0.11 -14.51 -0.49
C PHE A 25 0.46 -15.92 0.02
N SER A 26 1.74 -16.25 0.19
CA SER A 26 2.17 -17.55 0.70
C SER A 26 1.85 -17.73 2.19
N GLU A 27 1.84 -16.67 2.99
CA GLU A 27 1.44 -16.72 4.41
C GLU A 27 -0.08 -16.84 4.61
N ILE A 28 -0.90 -16.41 3.65
CA ILE A 28 -2.37 -16.67 3.67
C ILE A 28 -2.63 -18.19 3.56
N LYS A 29 -1.78 -18.92 2.85
CA LYS A 29 -1.93 -20.37 2.67
C LYS A 29 -1.64 -21.19 3.93
N SER A 30 -0.88 -20.65 4.89
CA SER A 30 -0.54 -21.36 6.15
C SER A 30 -1.59 -21.18 7.26
N TRP A 31 -2.79 -20.70 6.94
CA TRP A 31 -3.91 -20.62 7.87
C TRP A 31 -4.54 -22.00 8.08
N GLU A 32 -3.79 -22.90 8.74
CA GLU A 32 -4.38 -24.12 9.30
C GLU A 32 -5.42 -23.73 10.38
N ILE A 33 -6.63 -24.23 10.18
CA ILE A 33 -7.91 -23.78 10.74
C ILE A 33 -8.06 -24.02 12.26
N LYS A 34 -7.04 -24.55 12.95
CA LYS A 34 -7.28 -25.21 14.26
C LYS A 34 -7.23 -24.34 15.52
N LYS A 35 -6.79 -23.07 15.47
CA LYS A 35 -6.89 -22.12 16.61
C LYS A 35 -7.09 -20.68 16.13
N MET A 36 -8.35 -20.26 15.96
CA MET A 36 -8.72 -18.88 15.66
C MET A 36 -8.74 -18.04 16.94
N THR A 37 -7.79 -17.13 17.07
CA THR A 37 -7.87 -16.02 18.05
C THR A 37 -8.80 -14.93 17.50
N PRO A 38 -9.50 -14.15 18.35
CA PRO A 38 -10.43 -13.11 17.91
C PRO A 38 -9.78 -12.05 17.00
N LYS A 39 -8.48 -11.80 17.17
CA LYS A 39 -7.67 -10.96 16.27
C LYS A 39 -7.62 -11.48 14.83
N LYS A 40 -7.53 -12.80 14.63
CA LYS A 40 -7.50 -13.42 13.29
C LYS A 40 -8.86 -13.33 12.60
N VAL A 41 -9.96 -13.47 13.35
CA VAL A 41 -11.32 -13.34 12.82
C VAL A 41 -11.55 -11.91 12.33
N LEU A 42 -11.15 -10.90 13.11
CA LEU A 42 -11.24 -9.50 12.70
C LEU A 42 -10.45 -9.24 11.40
N ASN A 43 -9.24 -9.79 11.28
CA ASN A 43 -8.44 -9.64 10.06
C ASN A 43 -9.11 -10.27 8.83
N ILE A 44 -9.71 -11.46 8.96
CA ILE A 44 -10.48 -12.09 7.87
C ILE A 44 -11.67 -11.21 7.48
N VAL A 45 -12.43 -10.72 8.46
CA VAL A 45 -13.62 -9.90 8.21
C VAL A 45 -13.23 -8.62 7.47
N ILE A 46 -12.19 -7.92 7.91
CA ILE A 46 -11.66 -6.72 7.23
C ILE A 46 -11.25 -7.05 5.79
N PHE A 47 -10.58 -8.18 5.57
CA PHE A 47 -10.17 -8.60 4.24
C PHE A 47 -11.36 -8.92 3.32
N LEU A 48 -12.40 -9.58 3.84
CA LEU A 48 -13.63 -9.88 3.12
C LEU A 48 -14.42 -8.62 2.75
N VAL A 49 -14.55 -7.68 3.69
CA VAL A 49 -15.17 -6.37 3.45
C VAL A 49 -14.40 -5.60 2.38
N ALA A 50 -13.08 -5.65 2.43
CA ALA A 50 -12.24 -5.00 1.45
C ALA A 50 -12.42 -5.57 0.04
N LEU A 51 -12.45 -6.90 -0.07
CA LEU A 51 -12.61 -7.60 -1.33
C LEU A 51 -13.99 -7.32 -1.94
N THR A 52 -15.03 -7.33 -1.12
CA THR A 52 -16.41 -7.01 -1.56
C THR A 52 -16.54 -5.55 -1.98
N MET A 53 -15.91 -4.61 -1.29
CA MET A 53 -15.88 -3.21 -1.72
C MET A 53 -15.19 -3.04 -3.08
N GLY A 54 -14.03 -3.67 -3.30
CA GLY A 54 -13.32 -3.57 -4.57
C GLY A 54 -14.15 -4.05 -5.77
N ILE A 55 -14.92 -5.13 -5.58
CA ILE A 55 -15.85 -5.64 -6.59
C ILE A 55 -17.04 -4.68 -6.78
N TYR A 56 -17.65 -4.23 -5.68
CA TYR A 56 -18.84 -3.38 -5.71
C TYR A 56 -18.60 -2.05 -6.40
N PHE A 57 -17.47 -1.40 -6.14
CA PHE A 57 -17.12 -0.10 -6.73
C PHE A 57 -16.47 -0.20 -8.12
N GLN A 58 -16.35 -1.41 -8.69
CA GLN A 58 -15.70 -1.65 -10.00
C GLN A 58 -14.34 -0.97 -10.12
N TRP A 59 -13.54 -1.01 -9.05
CA TRP A 59 -12.26 -0.33 -9.04
C TRP A 59 -11.31 -0.93 -10.07
N GLY A 60 -10.59 -0.05 -10.78
CA GLY A 60 -9.51 -0.45 -11.65
C GLY A 60 -8.46 -1.26 -10.87
N ILE A 61 -7.80 -2.20 -11.55
CA ILE A 61 -6.84 -3.15 -10.94
C ILE A 61 -5.81 -2.44 -10.07
N MET A 62 -5.33 -1.25 -10.47
CA MET A 62 -4.37 -0.47 -9.69
C MET A 62 -4.94 0.04 -8.36
N ASN A 63 -6.18 0.52 -8.34
CA ASN A 63 -6.82 1.02 -7.13
C ASN A 63 -7.08 -0.12 -6.15
N THR A 64 -7.55 -1.25 -6.66
CA THR A 64 -7.74 -2.48 -5.88
C THR A 64 -6.42 -2.95 -5.26
N LEU A 65 -5.35 -2.94 -6.03
CA LEU A 65 -4.02 -3.35 -5.60
C LEU A 65 -3.46 -2.42 -4.51
N ILE A 66 -3.59 -1.11 -4.69
CA ILE A 66 -3.22 -0.12 -3.66
C ILE A 66 -4.03 -0.34 -2.39
N PHE A 67 -5.34 -0.54 -2.51
CA PHE A 67 -6.21 -0.76 -1.37
C PHE A 67 -5.81 -2.01 -0.55
N PHE A 68 -5.48 -3.12 -1.21
CA PHE A 68 -4.94 -4.30 -0.52
C PHE A 68 -3.62 -4.01 0.20
N VAL A 69 -2.74 -3.22 -0.39
CA VAL A 69 -1.50 -2.77 0.28
C VAL A 69 -1.84 -1.94 1.51
N LEU A 70 -2.78 -1.00 1.42
CA LEU A 70 -3.19 -0.18 2.57
C LEU A 70 -3.70 -1.05 3.72
N ILE A 71 -4.56 -2.02 3.42
CA ILE A 71 -5.10 -2.96 4.41
C ILE A 71 -4.00 -3.81 5.02
N GLY A 72 -3.10 -4.35 4.19
CA GLY A 72 -1.96 -5.14 4.67
C GLY A 72 -1.11 -4.37 5.68
N ILE A 73 -0.90 -3.07 5.43
CA ILE A 73 -0.15 -2.18 6.32
C ILE A 73 -0.94 -1.92 7.62
N ILE A 74 -2.25 -1.70 7.56
CA ILE A 74 -3.09 -1.55 8.76
C ILE A 74 -3.05 -2.82 9.62
N LEU A 75 -3.12 -4.00 8.99
CA LEU A 75 -3.10 -5.29 9.69
C LEU A 75 -1.74 -5.63 10.30
N ARG A 76 -0.65 -5.17 9.67
CA ARG A 76 0.72 -5.37 10.15
C ARG A 76 1.43 -4.01 10.20
N PRO A 77 1.42 -3.32 11.37
CA PRO A 77 1.97 -1.98 11.46
C PRO A 77 3.42 -1.95 11.02
N VAL A 78 3.67 -1.16 9.98
CA VAL A 78 5.00 -0.88 9.43
C VAL A 78 5.45 0.47 9.97
N ARG A 79 6.77 0.68 10.08
CA ARG A 79 7.31 1.96 10.54
C ARG A 79 6.76 3.14 9.74
N SER A 80 6.26 4.17 10.43
CA SER A 80 5.67 5.37 9.84
C SER A 80 6.62 6.07 8.85
N GLN A 81 7.92 6.07 9.15
CA GLN A 81 8.96 6.64 8.29
C GLN A 81 8.99 6.01 6.88
N ILE A 82 8.73 4.71 6.76
CA ILE A 82 8.76 4.00 5.48
C ILE A 82 7.56 4.43 4.62
N LEU A 83 6.42 4.76 5.24
CA LEU A 83 5.21 5.26 4.57
C LEU A 83 5.31 6.73 4.17
N ALA A 84 6.10 7.52 4.90
CA ALA A 84 6.30 8.93 4.61
C ALA A 84 7.01 9.16 3.27
N PHE A 85 7.98 8.30 2.93
CA PHE A 85 8.73 8.39 1.67
C PHE A 85 7.85 8.35 0.41
N PRO A 86 6.99 7.33 0.20
CA PRO A 86 6.11 7.31 -0.97
C PRO A 86 5.10 8.45 -0.96
N ALA A 87 4.59 8.88 0.21
CA ALA A 87 3.70 10.04 0.31
C ALA A 87 4.38 11.31 -0.24
N LEU A 88 5.58 11.62 0.26
CA LEU A 88 6.36 12.77 -0.20
C LEU A 88 6.76 12.65 -1.66
N PHE A 89 7.14 11.46 -2.10
CA PHE A 89 7.51 11.21 -3.50
C PHE A 89 6.36 11.54 -4.45
N PHE A 90 5.15 11.02 -4.19
CA PHE A 90 3.98 11.31 -5.02
C PHE A 90 3.55 12.78 -4.93
N LEU A 91 3.63 13.38 -3.73
CA LEU A 91 3.30 14.79 -3.54
C LEU A 91 4.23 15.71 -4.33
N VAL A 92 5.54 15.42 -4.32
CA VAL A 92 6.53 16.17 -5.10
C VAL A 92 6.36 15.90 -6.60
N LEU A 93 6.01 14.68 -7.02
CA LEU A 93 5.78 14.37 -8.43
C LEU A 93 4.53 15.06 -9.02
N THR A 94 3.53 15.32 -8.19
CA THR A 94 2.24 15.91 -8.61
C THR A 94 2.41 17.23 -9.38
N PRO A 95 3.12 18.26 -8.85
CA PRO A 95 3.33 19.51 -9.60
C PRO A 95 4.14 19.29 -10.89
N PHE A 96 5.07 18.34 -10.95
CA PHE A 96 5.77 18.01 -12.21
C PHE A 96 4.82 17.44 -13.25
N ALA A 97 3.92 16.53 -12.85
CA ALA A 97 2.89 15.99 -13.73
C ALA A 97 1.93 17.08 -14.22
N LEU A 98 1.62 18.05 -13.35
CA LEU A 98 0.78 19.21 -13.68
C LEU A 98 1.43 20.14 -14.72
N ILE A 99 2.73 20.45 -14.55
CA ILE A 99 3.49 21.27 -15.51
C ILE A 99 3.55 20.61 -16.89
N LEU A 100 3.65 19.28 -16.93
CA LEU A 100 3.66 18.49 -18.16
C LEU A 100 2.27 18.28 -18.78
N LYS A 101 1.21 18.87 -18.20
CA LYS A 101 -0.20 18.77 -18.64
C LYS A 101 -0.76 17.34 -18.65
N PHE A 102 -0.23 16.46 -17.81
CA PHE A 102 -0.81 15.13 -17.60
C PHE A 102 -1.82 15.16 -16.46
N GLU A 103 -2.96 15.82 -16.67
CA GLU A 103 -3.98 16.08 -15.63
C GLU A 103 -4.44 14.78 -14.95
N ALA A 104 -4.80 13.76 -15.71
CA ALA A 104 -5.23 12.46 -15.17
C ALA A 104 -4.14 11.77 -14.33
N VAL A 105 -2.86 11.94 -14.69
CA VAL A 105 -1.75 11.35 -13.92
C VAL A 105 -1.49 12.16 -12.66
N ALA A 106 -1.54 13.49 -12.75
CA ALA A 106 -1.39 14.39 -11.61
C ALA A 106 -2.46 14.14 -10.55
N GLU A 107 -3.72 13.94 -10.96
CA GLU A 107 -4.81 13.60 -10.06
C GLU A 107 -4.57 12.27 -9.34
N ASN A 108 -4.22 11.22 -10.08
CA ASN A 108 -3.91 9.92 -9.48
C ASN A 108 -2.72 9.98 -8.50
N LEU A 109 -1.66 10.73 -8.84
CA LEU A 109 -0.52 10.94 -7.96
C LEU A 109 -0.93 11.66 -6.66
N ALA A 110 -1.79 12.68 -6.76
CA ALA A 110 -2.32 13.39 -5.61
C ALA A 110 -3.16 12.47 -4.70
N ILE A 111 -4.01 11.63 -5.29
CA ILE A 111 -4.81 10.63 -4.56
C ILE A 111 -3.89 9.64 -3.84
N TYR A 112 -2.84 9.14 -4.50
CA TYR A 112 -1.89 8.22 -3.86
C TYR A 112 -1.10 8.90 -2.75
N ALA A 113 -0.63 10.13 -2.98
CA ALA A 113 0.03 10.93 -1.94
C ALA A 113 -0.85 11.08 -0.70
N TYR A 114 -2.14 11.39 -0.91
CA TYR A 114 -3.12 11.50 0.17
C TYR A 114 -3.27 10.19 0.95
N TYR A 115 -3.44 9.05 0.28
CA TYR A 115 -3.57 7.75 0.95
C TYR A 115 -2.34 7.39 1.79
N PHE A 116 -1.14 7.56 1.25
CA PHE A 116 0.09 7.28 1.99
C PHE A 116 0.30 8.26 3.15
N LEU A 117 -0.09 9.52 3.00
CA LEU A 117 -0.02 10.53 4.06
C LEU A 117 -0.96 10.17 5.23
N VAL A 118 -2.21 9.83 4.93
CA VAL A 118 -3.18 9.38 5.95
C VAL A 118 -2.65 8.15 6.70
N LEU A 119 -2.12 7.15 5.99
CA LEU A 119 -1.50 5.99 6.63
C LEU A 119 -0.30 6.35 7.50
N THR A 120 0.55 7.25 7.02
CA THR A 120 1.73 7.72 7.77
C THR A 120 1.30 8.32 9.10
N VAL A 121 0.26 9.17 9.09
CA VAL A 121 -0.28 9.80 10.31
C VAL A 121 -0.88 8.75 11.25
N ILE A 122 -1.71 7.82 10.73
CA ILE A 122 -2.30 6.75 11.54
C ILE A 122 -1.22 5.91 12.20
N MET A 123 -0.18 5.52 11.46
CA MET A 123 0.93 4.74 12.01
C MET A 123 1.79 5.54 12.97
N GLY A 124 2.03 6.82 12.71
CA GLY A 124 2.73 7.69 13.66
C GLY A 124 1.98 7.80 14.99
N ILE A 125 0.65 7.92 14.98
CA ILE A 125 -0.17 7.89 16.20
C ILE A 125 -0.09 6.53 16.89
N TYR A 126 -0.14 5.43 16.13
CA TYR A 126 -0.03 4.08 16.66
C TYR A 126 1.32 3.83 17.34
N GLU A 127 2.43 4.24 16.71
CA GLU A 127 3.78 4.15 17.26
C GLU A 127 3.88 4.93 18.58
N LEU A 128 3.43 6.19 18.60
CA LEU A 128 3.43 7.03 19.81
C LEU A 128 2.59 6.44 20.95
N ARG A 129 1.49 5.75 20.63
CA ARG A 129 0.68 5.04 21.63
C ARG A 129 1.39 3.78 22.12
N SER A 130 2.05 3.04 21.24
CA SER A 130 2.75 1.80 21.60
C SER A 130 3.98 2.03 22.47
N GLU A 131 4.64 3.19 22.37
CA GLU A 131 5.78 3.56 23.21
C GLU A 131 5.36 3.93 24.64
N LYS A 132 4.09 4.32 24.83
CA LYS A 132 3.53 4.72 26.13
C LYS A 132 2.80 3.59 26.88
N ALA A 133 2.64 2.41 26.27
CA ALA A 133 1.91 1.27 26.81
C ALA A 133 2.87 0.18 27.29
#